data_AF-A0A9W4X3S8-F1
#
_entry.id   AF-A0A9W4X3S8-F1
#
_cell.length_a   1.000
_cell.length_b   1.000
_cell.length_c   1.000
_cell.angle_alpha   90.00
_cell.angle_beta   90.00
_cell.angle_gamma   90.00
#
_symmetry.space_group_name_H-M   'P 1'
#
loop_
_entity.id
_entity.type
_entity.pdbx_description
1 polymer ?
#
loop_
_entity_poly.entity_id
_entity_poly.type
_entity_poly.pdbx_seq_one_letter_code
_entity_poly.pdbx_strand_id
1 'polypeptide(L)'
;MHDITSLPCYIWVSYQKSLSNESKMKLDELKTFGFQICNYQNIQGDLSINEWDIIIIQVKSLFRIEFTTRPFIAILNEVNAIVHQMSSDTNAQESENAIRDVLRS
;
A
#
# COMPACT_ATOMS: atom_id res chain seq x y z
N MET A 1 18.17 5.74 23.01
CA MET A 1 16.86 5.93 22.35
C MET A 1 17.03 5.53 20.90
N HIS A 2 16.38 4.47 20.45
CA HIS A 2 16.31 4.20 19.01
C HIS A 2 15.40 5.26 18.41
N ASP A 3 15.90 5.97 17.41
CA ASP A 3 15.13 6.96 16.67
C ASP A 3 14.08 6.18 15.86
N ILE A 4 12.88 6.06 16.45
CA ILE A 4 11.69 5.42 15.86
C ILE A 4 11.25 6.12 14.55
N THR A 5 11.92 7.22 14.17
CA THR A 5 11.73 7.99 12.94
C THR A 5 12.21 7.31 11.65
N SER A 6 12.76 6.08 11.69
CA SER A 6 13.34 5.45 10.48
C SER A 6 12.76 4.10 10.07
N LEU A 7 11.66 3.64 10.68
CA LEU A 7 11.01 2.42 10.17
C LEU A 7 10.43 2.69 8.78
N PRO A 8 10.69 1.79 7.82
CA PRO A 8 10.13 1.93 6.48
C PRO A 8 8.60 1.88 6.56
N CYS A 9 7.94 2.65 5.71
CA CYS A 9 6.52 2.49 5.48
C CYS A 9 6.28 1.16 4.72
N TYR A 10 5.43 0.27 5.24
CA TYR A 10 5.08 -0.97 4.56
C TYR A 10 3.85 -0.73 3.67
N ILE A 11 4.03 -0.86 2.35
CA ILE A 11 2.97 -0.67 1.36
C ILE A 11 2.49 -2.04 0.89
N TRP A 12 1.38 -2.51 1.43
CA TRP A 12 0.70 -3.71 0.96
C TRP A 12 -0.21 -3.36 -0.21
N VAL A 13 0.22 -3.76 -1.40
CA VAL A 13 -0.55 -3.65 -2.64
C VAL A 13 -1.37 -4.92 -2.85
N SER A 14 -2.69 -4.77 -2.99
CA SER A 14 -3.63 -5.87 -3.23
C SER A 14 -4.45 -5.62 -4.50
N TYR A 15 -4.89 -6.68 -5.15
CA TYR A 15 -5.91 -6.58 -6.20
C TYR A 15 -7.34 -6.48 -5.60
N GLN A 16 -7.57 -7.06 -4.41
CA GLN A 16 -8.89 -7.14 -3.79
C GLN A 16 -9.37 -5.80 -3.23
N LYS A 17 -10.69 -5.57 -3.28
CA LYS A 17 -11.33 -4.38 -2.69
C LYS A 17 -11.65 -4.55 -1.21
N SER A 18 -11.56 -5.77 -0.71
CA SER A 18 -11.87 -6.08 0.67
C SER A 18 -10.83 -7.05 1.23
N LEU A 19 -10.41 -6.78 2.45
CA LEU A 19 -9.59 -7.71 3.23
C LEU A 19 -10.42 -8.88 3.77
N SER A 20 -9.79 -10.06 3.82
CA SER A 20 -10.33 -11.23 4.53
C SER A 20 -10.49 -10.95 6.02
N ASN A 21 -11.37 -11.70 6.70
CA ASN A 21 -11.55 -11.57 8.15
C ASN A 21 -10.27 -11.87 8.92
N GLU A 22 -9.47 -12.83 8.45
CA GLU A 22 -8.16 -13.14 9.03
C GLU A 22 -7.20 -11.95 8.92
N SER A 23 -7.12 -11.31 7.75
CA SER A 23 -6.26 -10.14 7.55
C SER A 23 -6.70 -8.97 8.43
N LYS A 24 -8.01 -8.74 8.55
CA LYS A 24 -8.57 -7.70 9.43
C LYS A 24 -8.18 -7.92 10.90
N MET A 25 -8.30 -9.15 11.41
CA MET A 25 -7.90 -9.48 12.79
C MET A 25 -6.41 -9.22 13.04
N LYS A 26 -5.53 -9.62 12.11
CA LYS A 26 -4.09 -9.36 12.21
C LYS A 26 -3.76 -7.86 12.19
N LEU A 27 -4.49 -7.07 11.40
CA LEU A 27 -4.30 -5.62 11.38
C LEU A 27 -4.78 -4.95 12.66
N ASP A 28 -5.88 -5.43 13.25
CA ASP A 28 -6.34 -4.91 14.53
C ASP A 28 -5.35 -5.23 15.66
N GLU A 29 -4.70 -6.40 15.61
CA GLU A 29 -3.58 -6.73 16.50
C GLU A 29 -2.38 -5.77 16.30
N LEU A 30 -2.01 -5.47 15.06
CA LEU A 30 -0.95 -4.49 14.79
C LEU A 30 -1.30 -3.08 15.31
N LYS A 31 -2.58 -2.68 15.24
CA LYS A 31 -3.03 -1.41 15.85
C LYS A 31 -2.87 -1.43 17.37
N THR A 32 -3.12 -2.55 18.06
CA THR A 32 -2.92 -2.62 19.53
C THR A 32 -1.45 -2.53 19.91
N PHE A 33 -0.53 -2.92 19.02
CA PHE A 33 0.91 -2.67 19.16
C PHE A 33 1.33 -1.23 18.83
N GLY A 34 0.41 -0.35 18.44
CA GLY A 34 0.66 1.07 18.21
C GLY A 34 0.99 1.46 16.78
N PHE A 35 0.89 0.54 15.81
CA PHE A 35 1.14 0.86 14.39
C PHE A 35 0.03 1.74 13.81
N GLN A 36 0.42 2.76 13.04
CA GLN A 36 -0.51 3.57 12.26
C GLN A 36 -0.79 2.88 10.92
N ILE A 37 -2.04 2.41 10.74
CA ILE A 37 -2.43 1.61 9.57
C ILE A 37 -3.48 2.34 8.75
N CYS A 38 -3.16 2.61 7.48
CA CYS A 38 -4.10 3.09 6.48
C CYS A 38 -4.74 1.92 5.73
N ASN A 39 -6.07 1.87 5.69
CA ASN A 39 -6.81 0.97 4.82
C ASN A 39 -7.47 1.75 3.68
N TYR A 40 -6.73 1.91 2.58
CA TYR A 40 -7.10 2.72 1.43
C TYR A 40 -7.81 1.91 0.33
N GLN A 41 -8.73 1.02 0.73
CA GLN A 41 -9.50 0.21 -0.22
C GLN A 41 -10.81 0.86 -0.69
N ASN A 42 -11.28 1.94 -0.04
CA ASN A 42 -12.65 2.46 -0.27
C ASN A 42 -12.84 3.99 -0.42
N ILE A 43 -11.81 4.86 -0.44
CA ILE A 43 -12.00 6.34 -0.45
C ILE A 43 -11.03 7.08 -1.40
N GLN A 44 -11.40 8.31 -1.77
CA GLN A 44 -10.87 9.24 -2.77
C GLN A 44 -10.03 10.35 -2.08
N GLY A 45 -8.83 10.63 -2.59
CA GLY A 45 -7.85 11.62 -2.07
C GLY A 45 -6.41 11.21 -2.38
N ASP A 46 -5.43 12.01 -1.94
CA ASP A 46 -4.00 11.67 -1.99
C ASP A 46 -3.52 11.18 -0.61
N LEU A 47 -2.45 10.40 -0.56
CA LEU A 47 -1.96 9.73 0.65
C LEU A 47 -0.44 9.87 0.78
N SER A 48 0.07 10.33 1.92
CA SER A 48 1.52 10.43 2.14
C SER A 48 2.10 9.24 2.91
N ILE A 49 3.26 8.73 2.47
CA ILE A 49 3.97 7.65 3.19
C ILE A 49 4.51 8.06 4.56
N ASN A 50 4.57 9.37 4.85
CA ASN A 50 5.07 9.89 6.13
C ASN A 50 4.05 9.71 7.27
N GLU A 51 2.78 9.54 6.95
CA GLU A 51 1.69 9.50 7.93
C GLU A 51 1.36 8.10 8.44
N TRP A 52 1.90 7.05 7.81
CA TRP A 52 1.45 5.68 8.05
C TRP A 52 2.62 4.73 8.14
N ASP A 53 2.56 3.79 9.07
CA ASP A 53 3.53 2.70 9.17
C ASP A 53 3.20 1.58 8.20
N ILE A 54 1.90 1.34 7.97
CA ILE A 54 1.39 0.34 7.05
C ILE A 54 0.29 0.96 6.19
N ILE A 55 0.44 0.89 4.87
CA ILE A 55 -0.57 1.31 3.90
C ILE A 55 -1.07 0.07 3.18
N ILE A 56 -2.38 -0.14 3.21
CA ILE A 56 -3.05 -1.19 2.45
C ILE A 56 -3.80 -0.53 1.32
N ILE A 57 -3.40 -0.80 0.09
CA ILE A 57 -3.91 -0.10 -1.07
C ILE A 57 -4.24 -1.07 -2.20
N GLN A 58 -5.29 -0.74 -2.96
CA GLN A 58 -5.54 -1.44 -4.20
C GLN A 58 -4.53 -1.02 -5.26
N VAL A 59 -4.08 -1.94 -6.11
CA VAL A 59 -3.14 -1.62 -7.20
C VAL A 59 -3.59 -0.43 -8.05
N LYS A 60 -4.88 -0.36 -8.38
CA LYS A 60 -5.47 0.73 -9.17
C LYS A 60 -5.47 2.11 -8.49
N SER A 61 -5.17 2.15 -7.19
CA SER A 61 -5.12 3.37 -6.39
C SER A 61 -3.69 3.74 -6.01
N LEU A 62 -2.68 2.96 -6.42
CA LEU A 62 -1.29 3.14 -6.03
C LEU A 62 -0.75 4.53 -6.42
N PHE A 63 -1.22 5.09 -7.54
CA PHE A 63 -0.86 6.41 -8.04
C PHE A 63 -1.21 7.57 -7.08
N ARG A 64 -2.04 7.32 -6.07
CA ARG A 64 -2.44 8.31 -5.05
C ARG A 64 -1.42 8.44 -3.92
N ILE A 65 -0.40 7.56 -3.88
CA ILE A 65 0.64 7.63 -2.87
C ILE A 65 1.66 8.70 -3.26
N GLU A 66 1.81 9.69 -2.39
CA GLU A 66 2.90 10.65 -2.40
C GLU A 66 4.12 10.02 -1.70
N PHE A 67 5.12 9.66 -2.50
CA PHE A 67 6.40 9.17 -2.02
C PHE A 67 7.30 10.34 -1.58
N THR A 68 8.04 10.13 -0.50
CA THR A 68 8.96 11.11 0.08
C THR A 68 10.33 10.47 0.29
N THR A 69 11.23 11.11 1.04
CA THR A 69 12.53 10.53 1.41
C THR A 69 12.43 9.40 2.45
N ARG A 70 11.23 9.11 3.00
CA ARG A 70 11.06 8.01 3.96
C ARG A 70 11.25 6.66 3.23
N PRO A 71 12.08 5.75 3.76
CA PRO A 71 12.19 4.41 3.22
C PRO A 71 10.83 3.70 3.20
N PHE A 72 10.61 2.81 2.24
CA PHE A 72 9.40 1.99 2.20
C PHE A 72 9.69 0.58 1.70
N ILE A 73 8.80 -0.36 2.03
CA ILE A 73 8.83 -1.74 1.57
C ILE A 73 7.48 -2.04 0.91
N ALA A 74 7.49 -2.33 -0.39
CA ALA A 74 6.29 -2.71 -1.13
C ALA A 74 6.11 -4.23 -1.13
N ILE A 75 4.91 -4.68 -0.76
CA ILE A 75 4.50 -6.09 -0.75
C ILE A 75 3.37 -6.25 -1.78
N LEU A 76 3.67 -6.92 -2.89
CA LEU A 76 2.70 -7.21 -3.94
C LEU A 76 2.00 -8.53 -3.63
N ASN A 77 0.76 -8.45 -3.13
CA ASN A 77 -0.03 -9.65 -2.85
C ASN A 77 -0.77 -10.11 -4.10
N GLU A 78 -0.62 -11.39 -4.43
CA GLU A 78 -1.26 -12.02 -5.60
C GLU A 78 -0.84 -11.35 -6.92
N VAL A 79 0.48 -11.33 -7.16
CA VAL A 79 1.11 -10.71 -8.34
C VAL A 79 0.42 -11.10 -9.66
N ASN A 80 -0.01 -12.36 -9.82
CA ASN A 80 -0.71 -12.80 -11.03
C ASN A 80 -2.03 -12.05 -11.26
N ALA A 81 -2.81 -11.83 -10.19
CA ALA A 81 -4.06 -11.09 -10.25
C ALA A 81 -3.81 -9.59 -10.46
N ILE A 82 -2.76 -9.04 -9.82
CA ILE A 82 -2.31 -7.66 -10.01
C ILE A 82 -1.94 -7.43 -11.49
N VAL A 83 -1.09 -8.28 -12.06
CA VAL A 83 -0.65 -8.19 -13.47
C VAL A 83 -1.85 -8.30 -14.41
N HIS A 84 -2.77 -9.24 -14.15
CA HIS A 84 -3.98 -9.37 -14.96
C HIS A 84 -4.87 -8.12 -14.88
N GLN A 85 -5.10 -7.59 -13.67
CA GLN A 85 -5.93 -6.40 -13.48
C GLN A 85 -5.34 -5.17 -14.18
N MET A 86 -4.01 -4.99 -14.10
CA MET A 86 -3.33 -3.93 -14.82
C MET A 86 -3.41 -4.09 -16.33
N SER A 87 -3.52 -5.31 -16.86
CA SER A 87 -3.69 -5.51 -18.30
C SER A 87 -5.11 -5.23 -18.82
N SER A 88 -6.11 -5.07 -17.94
CA SER A 88 -7.52 -4.99 -18.31
C SER A 88 -8.28 -3.72 -17.88
N ASP A 89 -7.74 -2.91 -16.96
CA ASP A 89 -8.43 -1.73 -16.40
C ASP A 89 -8.06 -0.41 -17.12
N THR A 90 -8.99 0.57 -17.15
CA THR A 90 -8.79 1.90 -17.79
C THR A 90 -7.67 2.75 -17.17
N ASN A 91 -7.27 2.45 -15.92
CA ASN A 91 -6.18 3.12 -15.20
C ASN A 91 -4.86 2.29 -15.20
N ALA A 92 -4.77 1.31 -16.10
CA ALA A 92 -3.63 0.40 -16.30
C ALA A 92 -2.28 1.13 -16.32
N GLN A 93 -2.17 2.17 -17.14
CA GLN A 93 -0.90 2.85 -17.41
C GLN A 93 -0.38 3.62 -16.19
N GLU A 94 -1.25 4.32 -15.47
CA GLU A 94 -0.89 5.10 -14.27
C GLU A 94 -0.49 4.17 -13.11
N SER A 95 -1.17 3.03 -12.99
CA SER A 95 -0.87 2.03 -11.95
C SER A 95 0.40 1.22 -12.28
N GLU A 96 0.64 0.90 -13.55
CA GLU A 96 1.88 0.29 -14.02
C GLU A 96 3.07 1.25 -13.79
N ASN A 97 2.91 2.54 -14.12
CA ASN A 97 3.92 3.56 -13.85
C ASN A 97 4.21 3.65 -12.33
N ALA A 98 3.16 3.66 -11.49
CA ALA A 98 3.33 3.69 -10.04
C ALA A 98 4.04 2.44 -9.49
N ILE A 99 3.75 1.24 -10.00
CA ILE A 99 4.52 0.03 -9.64
C ILE A 99 5.96 0.15 -10.13
N ARG A 100 6.18 0.69 -11.33
CA ARG A 100 7.52 0.86 -11.88
C ARG A 100 8.35 1.83 -11.05
N ASP A 101 7.74 2.88 -10.53
CA ASP A 101 8.38 3.83 -9.62
C ASP A 101 8.68 3.16 -8.28
N VAL A 102 7.72 2.40 -7.73
CA VAL A 102 7.93 1.55 -6.55
C VAL A 102 9.08 0.56 -6.72
N LEU A 103 9.24 -0.06 -7.89
CA LEU A 103 10.30 -1.03 -8.18
C LEU A 103 11.66 -0.39 -8.51
N ARG A 104 11.70 0.90 -8.86
CA ARG A 104 12.93 1.65 -9.17
C ARG A 104 13.51 2.38 -7.96
N SER A 105 12.72 2.53 -6.90
CA SER A 105 13.08 3.18 -5.64
C SER A 105 14.00 2.31 -4.80
#